data_AF-A0A6C0HD67-F1
#
_entry.id   AF-A0A6C0HD67-F1
#
_cell.length_a   1.000
_cell.length_b   1.000
_cell.length_c   1.000
_cell.angle_alpha   90.00
_cell.angle_beta   90.00
_cell.angle_gamma   90.00
#
_symmetry.space_group_name_H-M   'P 1'
#
loop_
_entity.id
_entity.type
_entity.pdbx_description
1 polymer ?
#
loop_
_entity_poly.entity_id
_entity_poly.type
_entity_poly.pdbx_seq_one_letter_code
_entity_poly.pdbx_strand_id
1 'polypeptide(L)'
;MVSCNVDNNMLSKQQEMTNQINQLLAQSSQSLLCGPGTECERTQKTEDLQQKYLAAQTNIQSAPYQEEQAEKAYYTYTQGDAAYNAMKAKRLQESAEKKANEIQVSFNENSAKAIELNDTLSSLTKNYQHVTELYQTYVEENAILGQKIQSYRTDVVTSDRKTYYENQNYDIIKTWYSIWRWIYFILLIVFGVGIFLSKSGYSIWAKLGLFALFALYPYVIDYVVLYLLKAGANLGSIIPKNVYTTL
;
A
#
# COMPACT_ATOMS: atom_id res chain seq x y z
N MET A 1 55.17 -17.59 104.34
CA MET A 1 55.58 -16.56 103.37
C MET A 1 54.30 -16.00 102.77
N VAL A 2 53.86 -14.84 103.26
CA VAL A 2 52.61 -14.16 102.85
C VAL A 2 53.03 -13.06 101.88
N SER A 3 52.54 -13.13 100.64
CA SER A 3 52.78 -12.10 99.63
C SER A 3 51.44 -11.50 99.21
N CYS A 4 51.38 -10.18 99.21
CA CYS A 4 50.20 -9.34 99.08
C CYS A 4 49.56 -9.43 97.68
N ASN A 5 48.22 -9.54 97.62
CA ASN A 5 47.41 -9.51 96.40
C ASN A 5 46.34 -8.42 96.55
N VAL A 6 46.73 -7.14 96.42
CA VAL A 6 45.81 -6.00 96.59
C VAL A 6 45.86 -5.00 95.41
N ASP A 7 46.81 -5.10 94.47
CA ASP A 7 47.02 -4.04 93.45
C ASP A 7 46.22 -4.17 92.14
N ASN A 8 45.52 -5.29 91.88
CA ASN A 8 44.84 -5.51 90.59
C ASN A 8 43.45 -4.85 90.43
N ASN A 9 42.80 -4.43 91.52
CA ASN A 9 41.42 -3.91 91.48
C ASN A 9 41.37 -2.38 91.37
N MET A 10 42.47 -1.69 91.70
CA MET A 10 42.57 -0.24 91.56
C MET A 10 42.96 0.15 90.13
N LEU A 11 43.83 -0.62 89.49
CA LEU A 11 44.31 -0.38 88.13
C LEU A 11 43.19 -0.56 87.08
N SER A 12 42.36 -1.60 87.23
CA SER A 12 41.22 -1.85 86.31
C SER A 12 40.16 -0.75 86.39
N LYS A 13 39.83 -0.29 87.61
CA LYS A 13 38.92 0.86 87.81
C LYS A 13 39.50 2.17 87.29
N GLN A 14 40.82 2.35 87.39
CA GLN A 14 41.50 3.53 86.82
C GLN A 14 41.46 3.49 85.28
N GLN A 15 41.60 2.31 84.67
CA GLN A 15 41.46 2.11 83.23
C GLN A 15 40.03 2.32 82.74
N GLU A 16 39.04 1.83 83.49
CA GLU A 16 37.61 2.01 83.18
C GLU A 16 37.19 3.49 83.30
N MET A 17 37.67 4.18 84.34
CA MET A 17 37.47 5.62 84.51
C MET A 17 38.19 6.43 83.43
N THR A 18 39.39 6.02 83.01
CA THR A 18 40.12 6.66 81.90
C THR A 18 39.39 6.47 80.57
N ASN A 19 38.80 5.29 80.34
CA ASN A 19 37.98 5.02 79.15
C ASN A 19 36.68 5.83 79.16
N GLN A 20 36.02 5.98 80.31
CA GLN A 20 34.84 6.84 80.46
C GLN A 20 35.17 8.32 80.28
N ILE A 21 36.30 8.80 80.81
CA ILE A 21 36.78 10.17 80.59
C ILE A 21 37.10 10.39 79.11
N ASN A 22 37.76 9.44 78.44
CA ASN A 22 38.05 9.53 77.01
C ASN A 22 36.77 9.53 76.16
N GLN A 23 35.76 8.74 76.54
CA GLN A 23 34.44 8.78 75.89
C GLN A 23 33.73 10.12 76.12
N LEU A 24 33.72 10.66 77.35
CA LEU A 24 33.11 11.95 77.67
C LEU A 24 33.84 13.11 76.99
N LEU A 25 35.16 13.06 76.90
CA LEU A 25 35.98 14.05 76.21
C LEU A 25 35.72 14.01 74.69
N ALA A 26 35.63 12.82 74.10
CA ALA A 26 35.27 12.64 72.70
C ALA A 26 33.85 13.16 72.41
N GLN A 27 32.86 12.83 73.24
CA GLN A 27 31.47 13.27 73.08
C GLN A 27 31.32 14.80 73.25
N SER A 28 32.05 15.38 74.20
CA SER A 28 32.04 16.84 74.46
C SER A 28 32.77 17.62 73.37
N SER A 29 33.90 17.10 72.88
CA SER A 29 34.65 17.65 71.74
C SER A 29 33.80 17.66 70.47
N GLN A 30 33.07 16.58 70.21
CA GLN A 30 32.25 16.43 69.00
C GLN A 30 31.01 17.33 69.02
N SER A 31 30.44 17.57 70.20
CA SER A 31 29.31 18.50 70.41
C SER A 31 29.72 19.98 70.34
N LEU A 32 31.00 20.30 70.61
CA LEU A 32 31.55 21.66 70.50
C LEU A 32 31.96 22.02 69.05
N LEU A 33 32.32 21.02 68.23
CA LEU A 33 32.76 21.23 66.84
C LEU A 33 31.60 21.36 65.85
N CYS A 34 30.42 20.82 66.17
CA CYS A 34 29.29 20.75 65.25
C CYS A 34 28.01 21.26 65.94
N GLY A 35 27.80 22.58 65.91
CA GLY A 35 26.62 23.23 66.49
C GLY A 35 25.34 23.02 65.66
N PRO A 36 24.15 23.21 66.26
CA PRO A 36 22.87 23.08 65.57
C PRO A 36 22.72 24.11 64.44
N GLY A 37 22.25 23.68 63.27
CA GLY A 37 22.10 24.47 62.04
C GLY A 37 23.35 24.58 61.17
N THR A 38 24.46 23.94 61.54
CA THR A 38 25.73 24.01 60.80
C THR A 38 25.85 22.96 59.70
N GLU A 39 26.79 23.17 58.77
CA GLU A 39 27.11 22.18 57.72
C GLU A 39 27.59 20.85 58.32
N CYS A 40 28.31 20.87 59.44
CA CYS A 40 28.74 19.64 60.10
C CYS A 40 27.57 18.80 60.60
N GLU A 41 26.56 19.40 61.23
CA GLU A 41 25.36 18.66 61.68
C GLU A 41 24.62 18.01 60.50
N ARG A 42 24.52 18.73 59.37
CA ARG A 42 23.91 18.21 58.15
C ARG A 42 24.69 17.02 57.59
N THR A 43 26.02 17.10 57.53
CA THR A 43 26.88 16.00 57.06
C THR A 43 26.74 14.78 57.97
N GLN A 44 26.82 14.96 59.29
CA GLN A 44 26.67 13.87 60.24
C GLN A 44 25.30 13.20 60.14
N LYS A 45 24.23 13.99 59.97
CA LYS A 45 22.88 13.47 59.79
C LYS A 45 22.71 12.73 58.45
N THR A 46 23.32 13.23 57.38
CA THR A 46 23.35 12.54 56.08
C THR A 46 24.11 11.22 56.16
N GLU A 47 25.28 11.20 56.82
CA GLU A 47 26.06 9.98 57.04
C GLU A 47 25.30 8.95 57.89
N ASP A 48 24.64 9.39 58.98
CA ASP A 48 23.80 8.53 59.81
C ASP A 48 22.64 7.93 58.99
N LEU A 49 21.94 8.74 58.19
CA LEU A 49 20.86 8.26 57.32
C LEU A 49 21.37 7.31 56.22
N GLN A 50 22.52 7.60 55.63
CA GLN A 50 23.15 6.73 54.65
C GLN A 50 23.55 5.40 55.28
N GLN A 51 24.13 5.43 56.48
CA GLN A 51 24.50 4.22 57.22
C GLN A 51 23.28 3.38 57.57
N LYS A 52 22.18 4.03 58.00
CA LYS A 52 20.88 3.36 58.23
C LYS A 52 20.33 2.73 56.95
N TYR A 53 20.41 3.42 55.81
CA TYR A 53 19.98 2.89 54.52
C TYR A 53 20.81 1.67 54.09
N LEU A 54 22.15 1.76 54.18
CA LEU A 54 23.05 0.65 53.87
C LEU A 54 22.83 -0.53 54.82
N ALA A 55 22.66 -0.28 56.12
CA ALA A 55 22.34 -1.33 57.09
C ALA A 55 20.99 -2.00 56.78
N ALA A 56 19.98 -1.24 56.36
CA ALA A 56 18.70 -1.79 55.91
C ALA A 56 18.86 -2.62 54.64
N GLN A 57 19.67 -2.17 53.67
CA GLN A 57 19.97 -2.91 52.46
C GLN A 57 20.72 -4.21 52.73
N THR A 58 21.71 -4.18 53.63
CA THR A 58 22.41 -5.38 54.11
C THR A 58 21.45 -6.32 54.83
N ASN A 59 20.56 -5.78 55.68
CA ASN A 59 19.56 -6.59 56.37
C ASN A 59 18.61 -7.29 55.38
N ILE A 60 18.17 -6.62 54.32
CA ILE A 60 17.36 -7.22 53.25
C ILE A 60 18.11 -8.39 52.58
N GLN A 61 19.43 -8.26 52.39
CA GLN A 61 20.25 -9.32 51.79
C GLN A 61 20.52 -10.47 52.77
N SER A 62 20.73 -10.19 54.06
CA SER A 62 21.05 -11.21 55.06
C SER A 62 19.82 -11.88 55.68
N ALA A 63 18.67 -11.22 55.67
CA ALA A 63 17.44 -11.72 56.30
C ALA A 63 17.01 -13.10 55.79
N PRO A 64 17.00 -13.40 54.47
CA PRO A 64 16.61 -14.73 53.99
C PRO A 64 17.53 -15.85 54.50
N TYR A 65 18.83 -15.57 54.63
CA TYR A 65 19.79 -16.54 55.14
C TYR A 65 19.63 -16.76 56.65
N GLN A 66 19.39 -15.69 57.41
CA GLN A 66 19.09 -15.79 58.84
C GLN A 66 17.78 -16.55 59.09
N GLU A 67 16.75 -16.29 58.27
CA GLU A 67 15.47 -17.00 58.29
C GLU A 67 15.65 -18.50 57.99
N GLU A 68 16.41 -18.85 56.94
CA GLU A 68 16.67 -20.25 56.59
C GLU A 68 17.43 -21.00 57.70
N GLN A 69 18.40 -20.35 58.35
CA GLN A 69 19.11 -20.93 59.49
C GLN A 69 18.20 -21.12 60.70
N ALA A 70 17.39 -20.12 61.05
CA ALA A 70 16.44 -20.21 62.14
C ALA A 70 15.39 -21.30 61.90
N GLU A 71 14.88 -21.38 60.68
CA GLU A 71 13.95 -22.43 60.24
C GLU A 71 14.60 -23.82 60.38
N LYS A 72 15.81 -24.01 59.88
CA LYS A 72 16.54 -25.27 60.02
C LYS A 72 16.71 -25.67 61.48
N ALA A 73 17.18 -24.75 62.32
CA ALA A 73 17.37 -25.01 63.75
C ALA A 73 16.06 -25.43 64.43
N TYR A 74 14.95 -24.76 64.12
CA TYR A 74 13.63 -25.08 64.65
C TYR A 74 13.15 -26.48 64.25
N TYR A 75 13.22 -26.83 62.97
CA TYR A 75 12.77 -28.15 62.48
C TYR A 75 13.66 -29.28 62.95
N THR A 76 14.99 -29.09 62.92
CA THR A 76 15.94 -30.09 63.46
C THR A 76 15.69 -30.34 64.94
N TYR A 77 15.42 -29.30 65.74
CA TYR A 77 15.14 -29.44 67.17
C TYR A 77 13.79 -30.13 67.45
N THR A 78 12.74 -29.78 66.71
CA THR A 78 11.38 -30.26 66.99
C THR A 78 11.06 -31.62 66.38
N GLN A 79 11.61 -31.94 65.20
CA GLN A 79 11.22 -33.10 64.39
C GLN A 79 12.42 -33.89 63.82
N GLY A 80 13.65 -33.42 64.04
CA GLY A 80 14.88 -34.03 63.51
C GLY A 80 15.21 -33.62 62.07
N ASP A 81 16.44 -33.94 61.65
CA ASP A 81 16.97 -33.51 60.34
C ASP A 81 16.22 -34.10 59.14
N ALA A 82 15.68 -35.31 59.28
CA ALA A 82 14.90 -35.97 58.23
C ALA A 82 13.65 -35.15 57.87
N ALA A 83 12.96 -34.60 58.88
CA ALA A 83 11.77 -33.78 58.67
C ALA A 83 12.09 -32.46 57.96
N TYR A 84 13.19 -31.79 58.36
CA TYR A 84 13.66 -30.57 57.68
C TYR A 84 13.99 -30.84 56.20
N ASN A 85 14.74 -31.91 55.92
CA ASN A 85 15.11 -32.26 54.54
C ASN A 85 13.89 -32.60 53.68
N ALA A 86 12.89 -33.30 54.23
CA ALA A 86 11.65 -33.61 53.52
C ALA A 86 10.83 -32.33 53.22
N MET A 87 10.70 -31.42 54.19
CA MET A 87 10.05 -30.13 54.00
C MET A 87 10.76 -29.30 52.92
N LYS A 88 12.09 -29.21 52.98
CA LYS A 88 12.90 -28.46 52.01
C LYS A 88 12.80 -29.07 50.61
N ALA A 89 12.86 -30.39 50.48
CA ALA A 89 12.67 -31.08 49.21
C ALA A 89 11.28 -30.79 48.61
N LYS A 90 10.23 -30.85 49.43
CA LYS A 90 8.86 -30.49 48.99
C LYS A 90 8.76 -29.05 48.52
N ARG A 91 9.32 -28.09 49.27
CA ARG A 91 9.33 -26.66 48.88
C ARG A 91 10.06 -26.43 47.56
N LEU A 92 11.21 -27.09 47.37
CA LEU A 92 11.98 -27.01 46.13
C LEU A 92 11.22 -27.62 44.96
N GLN A 93 10.54 -28.76 45.17
CA GLN A 93 9.69 -29.38 44.16
C GLN A 93 8.54 -28.45 43.76
N GLU A 94 7.78 -27.90 44.71
CA GLU A 94 6.69 -26.96 44.43
C GLU A 94 7.19 -25.70 43.69
N SER A 95 8.36 -25.19 44.06
CA SER A 95 8.98 -24.04 43.38
C SER A 95 9.40 -24.39 41.94
N ALA A 96 9.98 -25.57 41.73
CA ALA A 96 10.37 -26.06 40.42
C ALA A 96 9.14 -26.28 39.52
N GLU A 97 8.09 -26.90 40.03
CA GLU A 97 6.82 -27.11 39.32
C GLU A 97 6.17 -25.78 38.94
N LYS A 98 6.14 -24.80 39.86
CA LYS A 98 5.63 -23.45 39.57
C LYS A 98 6.42 -22.78 38.45
N LYS A 99 7.76 -22.79 38.52
CA LYS A 99 8.62 -22.21 37.47
C LYS A 99 8.47 -22.94 36.14
N ALA A 100 8.36 -24.27 36.15
CA ALA A 100 8.15 -25.05 34.95
C ALA A 100 6.82 -24.68 34.28
N ASN A 101 5.75 -24.50 35.06
CA ASN A 101 4.46 -24.05 34.56
C ASN A 101 4.52 -22.62 33.98
N GLU A 102 5.18 -21.68 34.66
CA GLU A 102 5.39 -20.31 34.15
C GLU A 102 6.15 -20.32 32.82
N ILE A 103 7.22 -21.12 32.71
CA ILE A 103 7.98 -21.28 31.47
C ILE A 103 7.11 -21.89 30.37
N GLN A 104 6.35 -22.95 30.69
CA GLN A 104 5.48 -23.61 29.72
C GLN A 104 4.40 -22.68 29.18
N VAL A 105 3.76 -21.88 30.05
CA VAL A 105 2.78 -20.87 29.65
C VAL A 105 3.41 -19.82 28.76
N SER A 106 4.55 -19.25 29.17
CA SER A 106 5.26 -18.25 28.37
C SER A 106 5.72 -18.79 27.02
N PHE A 107 6.20 -20.03 26.98
CA PHE A 107 6.59 -20.70 25.74
C PHE A 107 5.40 -20.88 24.81
N ASN A 108 4.26 -21.38 25.32
CA ASN A 108 3.05 -21.58 24.53
C ASN A 108 2.52 -20.26 23.96
N GLU A 109 2.50 -19.19 24.77
CA GLU A 109 2.08 -17.85 24.32
C GLU A 109 3.00 -17.30 23.22
N ASN A 110 4.32 -17.42 23.40
CA ASN A 110 5.28 -16.95 22.41
C ASN A 110 5.23 -17.77 21.13
N SER A 111 5.02 -19.08 21.24
CA SER A 111 4.83 -19.96 20.07
C SER A 111 3.56 -19.58 19.31
N ALA A 112 2.46 -19.31 20.01
CA ALA A 112 1.21 -18.88 19.38
C ALA A 112 1.39 -17.54 18.63
N LYS A 113 2.07 -16.57 19.26
CA LYS A 113 2.41 -15.28 18.62
C LYS A 113 3.30 -15.45 17.39
N ALA A 114 4.27 -16.36 17.44
CA ALA A 114 5.14 -16.64 16.30
C ALA A 114 4.36 -17.23 15.12
N ILE A 115 3.41 -18.13 15.39
CA ILE A 115 2.50 -18.68 14.37
C ILE A 115 1.64 -17.58 13.76
N GLU A 116 1.02 -16.74 14.60
CA GLU A 116 0.19 -15.62 14.15
C GLU A 116 0.97 -14.63 13.27
N LEU A 117 2.20 -14.29 13.65
CA LEU A 117 3.08 -13.44 12.86
C LEU A 117 3.45 -14.07 11.52
N ASN A 118 3.70 -15.38 11.50
CA ASN A 118 4.00 -16.11 10.26
C ASN A 118 2.79 -16.12 9.31
N ASP A 119 1.59 -16.34 9.84
CA ASP A 119 0.34 -16.31 9.06
C ASP A 119 0.04 -14.90 8.52
N THR A 120 0.30 -13.89 9.34
CA THR A 120 0.20 -12.47 8.94
C THR A 120 1.16 -12.16 7.80
N LEU A 121 2.43 -12.57 7.92
CA LEU A 121 3.44 -12.35 6.89
C LEU A 121 3.09 -13.07 5.57
N SER A 122 2.60 -14.30 5.66
CA SER A 122 2.12 -15.06 4.49
C SER A 122 0.96 -14.34 3.80
N SER A 123 0.01 -13.82 4.57
CA SER A 123 -1.14 -13.07 4.05
C SER A 123 -0.71 -11.75 3.39
N LEU A 124 0.20 -11.01 4.01
CA LEU A 124 0.78 -9.79 3.44
C LEU A 124 1.52 -10.06 2.13
N THR A 125 2.28 -11.16 2.07
CA THR A 125 3.01 -11.56 0.86
C THR A 125 2.05 -11.86 -0.29
N LYS A 126 0.94 -12.59 -0.03
CA LYS A 126 -0.11 -12.84 -1.03
C LYS A 126 -0.78 -11.55 -1.48
N ASN A 127 -1.11 -10.66 -0.55
CA ASN A 127 -1.70 -9.37 -0.88
C ASN A 127 -0.78 -8.54 -1.80
N TYR A 128 0.52 -8.49 -1.47
CA TYR A 128 1.52 -7.81 -2.29
C TYR A 128 1.60 -8.39 -3.71
N GLN A 129 1.52 -9.72 -3.85
CA GLN A 129 1.46 -10.37 -5.16
C GLN A 129 0.22 -9.94 -5.96
N HIS A 130 -0.97 -9.94 -5.34
CA HIS A 130 -2.21 -9.51 -6.00
C HIS A 130 -2.17 -8.03 -6.40
N VAL A 131 -1.60 -7.16 -5.57
CA VAL A 131 -1.43 -5.73 -5.92
C VAL A 131 -0.47 -5.58 -7.10
N THR A 132 0.60 -6.37 -7.14
CA THR A 132 1.56 -6.36 -8.24
C THR A 132 0.92 -6.84 -9.55
N GLU A 133 0.15 -7.93 -9.49
CA GLU A 133 -0.59 -8.47 -10.64
C GLU A 133 -1.59 -7.45 -11.16
N LEU A 134 -2.39 -6.84 -10.28
CA LEU A 134 -3.35 -5.79 -10.65
C LEU A 134 -2.66 -4.58 -11.32
N TYR A 135 -1.51 -4.17 -10.80
CA TYR A 135 -0.72 -3.10 -11.39
C TYR A 135 -0.26 -3.45 -12.81
N GLN A 136 0.24 -4.67 -13.03
CA GLN A 136 0.66 -5.13 -14.35
C GLN A 136 -0.51 -5.15 -15.34
N THR A 137 -1.68 -5.63 -14.91
CA THR A 137 -2.91 -5.60 -15.71
C THR A 137 -3.25 -4.17 -16.15
N TYR A 138 -3.22 -3.19 -15.24
CA TYR A 138 -3.50 -1.80 -15.62
C TYR A 138 -2.47 -1.21 -16.59
N VAL A 139 -1.19 -1.58 -16.46
CA VAL A 139 -0.15 -1.15 -17.41
C VAL A 139 -0.44 -1.72 -18.81
N GLU A 140 -0.81 -2.99 -18.89
CA GLU A 140 -1.17 -3.64 -20.16
C GLU A 140 -2.44 -3.04 -20.77
N GLU A 141 -3.50 -2.86 -19.98
CA GLU A 141 -4.76 -2.25 -20.43
C GLU A 141 -4.55 -0.82 -20.95
N ASN A 142 -3.71 -0.03 -20.28
CA ASN A 142 -3.38 1.32 -20.73
C ASN A 142 -2.61 1.30 -22.06
N ALA A 143 -1.69 0.35 -22.25
CA ALA A 143 -0.99 0.18 -23.52
C ALA A 143 -1.95 -0.20 -24.65
N ILE A 144 -2.86 -1.15 -24.41
CA ILE A 144 -3.91 -1.57 -25.36
C ILE A 144 -4.84 -0.39 -25.69
N LEU A 145 -5.26 0.38 -24.68
CA LEU A 145 -6.12 1.53 -24.87
C LEU A 145 -5.43 2.62 -25.70
N GLY A 146 -4.14 2.87 -25.45
CA GLY A 146 -3.32 3.76 -26.27
C GLY A 146 -3.26 3.33 -27.74
N GLN A 147 -3.09 2.04 -28.00
CA GLN A 147 -3.14 1.49 -29.37
C GLN A 147 -4.52 1.67 -30.03
N LYS A 148 -5.61 1.41 -29.29
CA LYS A 148 -6.99 1.62 -29.79
C LYS A 148 -7.27 3.09 -30.11
N ILE A 149 -6.83 4.02 -29.26
CA ILE A 149 -6.97 5.46 -29.53
C ILE A 149 -6.23 5.83 -30.82
N GLN A 150 -5.02 5.29 -31.01
CA GLN A 150 -4.24 5.56 -32.21
C GLN A 150 -4.87 4.95 -33.47
N SER A 151 -5.45 3.75 -33.39
CA SER A 151 -6.17 3.14 -34.52
C SER A 151 -7.40 3.96 -34.88
N TYR A 152 -8.23 4.33 -33.91
CA TYR A 152 -9.41 5.17 -34.17
C TYR A 152 -9.05 6.52 -34.76
N ARG A 153 -7.97 7.16 -34.29
CA ARG A 153 -7.49 8.41 -34.89
C ARG A 153 -7.09 8.21 -36.35
N THR A 154 -6.42 7.11 -36.65
CA THR A 154 -5.99 6.77 -38.02
C THR A 154 -7.20 6.49 -38.92
N ASP A 155 -8.19 5.76 -38.41
CA ASP A 155 -9.42 5.44 -39.12
C ASP A 155 -10.25 6.69 -39.41
N VAL A 156 -10.43 7.57 -38.42
CA VAL A 156 -11.15 8.85 -38.59
C VAL A 156 -10.44 9.71 -39.63
N VAL A 157 -9.11 9.88 -39.53
CA VAL A 157 -8.34 10.67 -40.51
C VAL A 157 -8.44 10.06 -41.91
N THR A 158 -8.42 8.73 -42.03
CA THR A 158 -8.55 8.04 -43.31
C THR A 158 -9.97 8.17 -43.89
N SER A 159 -10.99 8.09 -43.04
CA SER A 159 -12.39 8.30 -43.40
C SER A 159 -12.64 9.72 -43.87
N ASP A 160 -12.15 10.73 -43.13
CA ASP A 160 -12.27 12.15 -43.50
C ASP A 160 -11.60 12.41 -44.85
N ARG A 161 -10.42 11.83 -45.08
CA ARG A 161 -9.75 11.90 -46.39
C ARG A 161 -10.58 11.26 -47.50
N LYS A 162 -11.17 10.09 -47.27
CA LYS A 162 -12.03 9.42 -48.24
C LYS A 162 -13.24 10.29 -48.59
N THR A 163 -13.95 10.81 -47.59
CA THR A 163 -15.09 11.71 -47.78
C THR A 163 -14.69 12.99 -48.53
N TYR A 164 -13.52 13.56 -48.21
CA TYR A 164 -13.00 14.72 -48.94
C TYR A 164 -12.79 14.42 -50.44
N TYR A 165 -12.17 13.29 -50.78
CA TYR A 165 -11.96 12.90 -52.18
C TYR A 165 -13.27 12.54 -52.91
N GLU A 166 -14.21 11.90 -52.22
CA GLU A 166 -15.54 11.60 -52.78
C GLU A 166 -16.31 12.89 -53.09
N ASN A 167 -16.29 13.86 -52.18
CA ASN A 167 -16.91 15.17 -52.40
C ASN A 167 -16.24 15.94 -53.54
N GLN A 168 -14.90 15.95 -53.58
CA GLN A 168 -14.16 16.59 -54.67
C GLN A 168 -14.50 15.98 -56.03
N ASN A 169 -14.55 14.64 -56.12
CA ASN A 169 -14.93 13.95 -57.35
C ASN A 169 -16.38 14.25 -57.73
N TYR A 170 -17.30 14.27 -56.77
CA TYR A 170 -18.69 14.65 -56.99
C TYR A 170 -18.81 16.07 -57.55
N ASP A 171 -18.09 17.03 -56.97
CA ASP A 171 -18.08 18.43 -57.42
C ASP A 171 -17.49 18.59 -58.82
N ILE A 172 -16.43 17.83 -59.14
CA ILE A 172 -15.84 17.78 -60.48
C ILE A 172 -16.87 17.23 -61.49
N ILE A 173 -17.54 16.12 -61.17
CA ILE A 173 -18.57 15.52 -62.03
C ILE A 173 -19.73 16.50 -62.24
N LYS A 174 -20.18 17.16 -61.17
CA LYS A 174 -21.25 18.18 -61.23
C LYS A 174 -20.86 19.37 -62.12
N THR A 175 -19.60 19.80 -62.03
CA THR A 175 -19.05 20.87 -62.87
C THR A 175 -19.04 20.46 -64.34
N TRP A 176 -18.52 19.27 -64.66
CA TRP A 176 -18.54 18.74 -66.03
C TRP A 176 -19.95 18.58 -66.57
N TYR A 177 -20.88 18.03 -65.80
CA TYR A 177 -22.28 17.91 -66.18
C TYR A 177 -22.90 19.28 -66.51
N SER A 178 -22.60 20.30 -65.70
CA SER A 178 -23.04 21.67 -65.96
C SER A 178 -22.50 22.21 -67.29
N ILE A 179 -21.21 21.99 -67.57
CA ILE A 179 -20.56 22.41 -68.82
C ILE A 179 -21.21 21.72 -70.03
N TRP A 180 -21.37 20.39 -69.98
CA TRP A 180 -21.98 19.62 -71.07
C TRP A 180 -23.42 20.02 -71.33
N ARG A 181 -24.18 20.36 -70.29
CA ARG A 181 -25.55 20.87 -70.43
C ARG A 181 -25.58 22.20 -71.18
N TRP A 182 -24.66 23.12 -70.92
CA TRP A 182 -24.56 24.37 -71.68
C TRP A 182 -24.20 24.13 -73.15
N ILE A 183 -23.21 23.27 -73.42
CA ILE A 183 -22.84 22.87 -74.79
C ILE A 183 -24.05 22.28 -75.52
N TYR A 184 -24.81 21.41 -74.86
CA TYR A 184 -26.02 20.81 -75.41
C TYR A 184 -27.06 21.86 -75.84
N PHE A 185 -27.36 22.84 -74.98
CA PHE A 185 -28.32 23.90 -75.32
C PHE A 185 -27.83 24.77 -76.48
N ILE A 186 -26.53 25.06 -76.56
CA ILE A 186 -25.95 25.78 -77.70
C ILE A 186 -26.14 24.97 -79.00
N LEU A 187 -25.84 23.67 -78.98
CA LEU A 187 -26.03 22.78 -80.12
C LEU A 187 -27.51 22.67 -80.52
N LEU A 188 -28.43 22.62 -79.56
CA LEU A 188 -29.87 22.59 -79.80
C LEU A 188 -30.35 23.86 -80.52
N ILE A 189 -29.86 25.03 -80.11
CA ILE A 189 -30.18 26.31 -80.78
C ILE A 189 -29.64 26.30 -82.21
N VAL A 190 -28.38 25.91 -82.42
CA VAL A 190 -27.76 25.81 -83.76
C VAL A 190 -28.52 24.83 -84.65
N PHE A 191 -28.90 23.67 -84.10
CA PHE A 191 -29.71 22.67 -84.80
C PHE A 191 -31.10 23.22 -85.17
N GLY A 192 -31.77 23.92 -84.24
CA GLY A 192 -33.04 24.60 -84.48
C GLY A 192 -32.94 25.60 -85.63
N VAL A 193 -31.95 26.49 -85.58
CA VAL A 193 -31.69 27.46 -86.65
C VAL A 193 -31.42 26.74 -87.99
N GLY A 194 -30.60 25.68 -87.98
CA GLY A 194 -30.28 24.91 -89.18
C GLY A 194 -31.47 24.18 -89.80
N ILE A 195 -32.31 23.51 -89.00
CA ILE A 195 -33.46 22.76 -89.50
C ILE A 195 -34.55 23.68 -90.07
N PHE A 196 -34.70 24.90 -89.53
CA PHE A 196 -35.66 25.88 -90.03
C PHE A 196 -35.15 26.67 -91.25
N LEU A 197 -33.84 27.00 -91.31
CA LEU A 197 -33.26 27.73 -92.44
C LEU A 197 -32.94 26.86 -93.66
N SER A 198 -32.65 25.57 -93.46
CA SER A 198 -32.31 24.68 -94.57
C SER A 198 -33.54 24.28 -95.40
N LYS A 199 -33.39 24.31 -96.72
CA LYS A 199 -34.39 23.78 -97.67
C LYS A 199 -34.37 22.24 -97.64
N SER A 200 -34.98 21.67 -96.61
CA SER A 200 -35.16 20.22 -96.46
C SER A 200 -36.51 19.77 -97.00
N GLY A 201 -36.62 18.52 -97.47
CA GLY A 201 -37.89 17.90 -97.86
C GLY A 201 -38.84 17.53 -96.71
N TYR A 202 -38.47 17.77 -95.45
CA TYR A 202 -39.32 17.48 -94.30
C TYR A 202 -40.46 18.50 -94.15
N SER A 203 -41.65 18.00 -93.79
CA SER A 203 -42.79 18.85 -93.44
C SER A 203 -42.50 19.67 -92.16
N ILE A 204 -43.10 20.85 -92.05
CA ILE A 204 -42.92 21.76 -90.89
C ILE A 204 -43.26 21.04 -89.57
N TRP A 205 -44.30 20.20 -89.56
CA TRP A 205 -44.69 19.39 -88.41
C TRP A 205 -43.63 18.35 -88.03
N ALA A 206 -42.98 17.71 -89.00
CA ALA A 206 -41.88 16.79 -88.73
C ALA A 206 -40.67 17.52 -88.13
N LYS A 207 -40.36 18.74 -88.61
CA LYS A 207 -39.29 19.58 -88.04
C LYS A 207 -39.58 19.99 -86.59
N LEU A 208 -40.81 20.43 -86.32
CA LEU A 208 -41.24 20.78 -84.96
C LEU A 208 -41.22 19.58 -84.02
N GLY A 209 -41.71 18.42 -84.48
CA GLY A 209 -41.68 17.18 -83.69
C GLY A 209 -40.25 16.73 -83.35
N LEU A 210 -39.34 16.77 -84.34
CA LEU A 210 -37.93 16.41 -84.12
C LEU A 210 -37.23 17.40 -83.18
N PHE A 211 -37.48 18.70 -83.32
CA PHE A 211 -36.95 19.71 -82.41
C PHE A 211 -37.49 19.52 -80.99
N ALA A 212 -38.80 19.30 -80.82
CA ALA A 212 -39.41 19.05 -79.52
C ALA A 212 -38.85 17.79 -78.85
N LEU A 213 -38.59 16.72 -79.62
CA LEU A 213 -37.98 15.49 -79.12
C LEU A 213 -36.58 15.75 -78.54
N PHE A 214 -35.72 16.48 -79.26
CA PHE A 214 -34.40 16.86 -78.73
C PHE A 214 -34.51 17.88 -77.58
N ALA A 215 -35.45 18.82 -77.62
CA ALA A 215 -35.64 19.75 -76.51
C ALA A 215 -36.04 19.03 -75.20
N LEU A 216 -36.84 17.96 -75.29
CA LEU A 216 -37.26 17.16 -74.15
C LEU A 216 -36.23 16.12 -73.69
N TYR A 217 -35.28 15.75 -74.56
CA TYR A 217 -34.25 14.74 -74.27
C TYR A 217 -33.55 14.88 -72.90
N PRO A 218 -33.02 16.05 -72.48
CA PRO A 218 -32.31 16.16 -71.19
C PRO A 218 -33.19 15.87 -69.97
N TYR A 219 -34.52 15.97 -70.09
CA TYR A 219 -35.45 15.66 -69.01
C TYR A 219 -35.83 14.17 -68.97
N VAL A 220 -35.77 13.48 -70.10
CA VAL A 220 -36.19 12.07 -70.23
C VAL A 220 -35.02 11.12 -69.98
N ILE A 221 -33.79 11.50 -70.37
CA ILE A 221 -32.63 10.60 -70.36
C ILE A 221 -32.28 10.07 -68.97
N ASP A 222 -32.41 10.88 -67.91
CA ASP A 222 -32.08 10.47 -66.53
C ASP A 222 -32.95 9.29 -66.07
N TYR A 223 -34.26 9.31 -66.39
CA TYR A 223 -35.17 8.22 -66.08
C TYR A 223 -34.83 6.95 -66.86
N VAL A 224 -34.48 7.09 -68.14
CA VAL A 224 -34.08 5.97 -68.99
C VAL A 224 -32.80 5.32 -68.48
N VAL A 225 -31.79 6.11 -68.13
CA VAL A 225 -30.51 5.60 -67.59
C VAL A 225 -30.72 4.91 -66.23
N LEU A 226 -31.49 5.51 -65.32
CA LEU A 226 -31.82 4.88 -64.03
C LEU A 226 -32.56 3.55 -64.20
N TYR A 227 -33.49 3.49 -65.15
CA TYR A 227 -34.20 2.26 -65.47
C TYR A 227 -33.26 1.18 -66.02
N LEU A 228 -32.37 1.54 -66.96
CA LEU A 228 -31.38 0.63 -67.52
C LEU A 228 -30.38 0.12 -66.47
N LEU A 229 -29.91 0.98 -65.57
CA LEU A 229 -29.02 0.57 -64.47
C LEU A 229 -29.71 -0.37 -63.49
N LYS A 230 -30.97 -0.10 -63.13
CA LYS A 230 -31.77 -1.02 -62.28
C LYS A 230 -32.00 -2.36 -62.97
N ALA A 231 -32.35 -2.35 -64.26
CA ALA A 231 -32.51 -3.56 -65.05
C ALA A 231 -31.21 -4.37 -65.13
N GLY A 232 -30.08 -3.70 -65.35
CA GLY A 232 -28.74 -4.30 -65.36
C GLY A 232 -28.32 -4.87 -64.00
N ALA A 233 -28.58 -4.16 -62.90
CA ALA A 233 -28.30 -4.65 -61.55
C ALA A 233 -29.14 -5.90 -61.20
N ASN A 234 -30.41 -5.91 -61.61
CA ASN A 234 -31.29 -7.07 -61.45
C ASN A 234 -30.79 -8.28 -62.26
N LEU A 235 -30.33 -8.06 -63.50
CA LEU A 235 -29.71 -9.10 -64.32
C LEU A 235 -28.37 -9.58 -63.74
N GLY A 236 -27.55 -8.67 -63.19
CA GLY A 236 -26.28 -8.98 -62.55
C GLY A 236 -26.42 -9.77 -61.25
N SER A 237 -27.54 -9.64 -60.54
CA SER A 237 -27.85 -10.43 -59.35
C SER A 237 -28.12 -11.92 -59.65
N ILE A 238 -28.38 -12.26 -60.91
CA ILE A 238 -28.57 -13.63 -61.41
C ILE A 238 -27.21 -14.30 -61.72
N ILE A 239 -26.14 -13.52 -61.88
CA ILE A 239 -24.78 -14.02 -62.11
C ILE A 239 -24.11 -14.22 -60.73
N PRO A 240 -23.57 -15.41 -60.41
CA PRO A 240 -22.96 -15.67 -59.11
C PRO A 240 -21.77 -14.74 -58.90
N LYS A 241 -21.76 -14.04 -57.77
CA LYS A 241 -20.70 -13.10 -57.40
C LYS A 241 -19.40 -13.87 -57.19
N ASN A 242 -18.35 -13.51 -57.93
CA ASN A 242 -17.01 -14.06 -57.77
C ASN A 242 -16.37 -13.44 -56.50
N VAL A 243 -15.75 -14.28 -55.67
CA VAL A 243 -15.23 -13.94 -54.32
C VAL A 243 -14.12 -12.87 -54.35
N TYR A 244 -13.51 -12.60 -55.50
CA TYR A 244 -12.39 -11.66 -55.64
C TYR A 244 -12.78 -10.21 -56.00
N THR A 245 -14.07 -9.88 -56.15
CA THR A 245 -14.51 -8.52 -56.53
C THR A 245 -15.31 -7.77 -55.47
N THR A 246 -15.32 -8.24 -54.23
CA THR A 246 -15.88 -7.53 -53.08
C THR A 246 -14.76 -7.01 -52.18
N LEU A 247 -14.47 -5.71 -52.29
CA LEU A 247 -13.70 -4.88 -51.36
C LEU A 247 -14.63 -3.77 -50.84
#